data_AF-A0A2N8NM03-F1
#
_entry.id   AF-A0A2N8NM03-F1
#
_cell.length_a   1.000
_cell.length_b   1.000
_cell.length_c   1.000
_cell.angle_alpha   90.00
_cell.angle_beta   90.00
_cell.angle_gamma   90.00
#
_symmetry.space_group_name_H-M   'P 1'
#
loop_
_entity.id
_entity.type
_entity.pdbx_description
1 polymer ?
#
loop_
_entity_poly.entity_id
_entity_poly.type
_entity_poly.pdbx_seq_one_letter_code
_entity_poly.pdbx_strand_id
1 'polypeptide(L)'
;MEIPMIGDPFADVSPWDEPATTLTEEKPVLITAPTAPAGPAPFKIGLTLKAGPDYGSHWMTPAVYGHTAEETATRGVELLTAMKTAGLIDFTAKAAQHVREQDKGGAGAAPKRFENGKVVSAAPSAGGDTGYSCDHGPRNFREGGSWAAYFCGGRGLDKSQQCPPLWRQTDGSFRAK
;
A
#
# COMPACT_ATOMS: atom_id res chain seq x y z
N MET A 1 17.53 21.30 -39.58
CA MET A 1 18.24 20.14 -38.97
C MET A 1 17.20 19.46 -38.11
N GLU A 2 16.37 18.62 -38.73
CA GLU A 2 15.20 18.00 -38.11
C GLU A 2 15.59 16.61 -37.61
N ILE A 3 15.25 16.31 -36.35
CA ILE A 3 15.43 15.01 -35.71
C ILE A 3 14.25 14.15 -36.14
N PRO A 4 14.43 12.96 -36.77
CA PRO A 4 13.30 12.12 -37.12
C PRO A 4 12.65 11.58 -35.85
N MET A 5 11.34 11.79 -35.75
CA MET A 5 10.46 11.23 -34.73
C MET A 5 10.57 9.70 -34.78
N ILE A 6 10.95 9.11 -33.66
CA ILE A 6 10.85 7.66 -33.41
C ILE A 6 9.38 7.28 -33.57
N GLY A 7 9.10 6.40 -34.53
CA GLY A 7 7.75 5.94 -34.87
C GLY A 7 7.04 5.29 -33.67
N ASP A 8 5.72 5.37 -33.71
CA ASP A 8 4.81 4.78 -32.72
C ASP A 8 5.13 3.28 -32.50
N PRO A 9 5.47 2.84 -31.28
CA PRO A 9 5.78 1.44 -30.98
C PRO A 9 4.56 0.51 -31.05
N PHE A 10 3.37 1.03 -31.38
CA PHE A 10 2.14 0.26 -31.59
C PHE A 10 1.65 0.26 -33.05
N ALA A 11 2.45 0.76 -34.00
CA ALA A 11 2.12 0.59 -35.42
C ALA A 11 2.37 -0.87 -35.85
N ASP A 12 1.33 -1.52 -36.40
CA ASP A 12 1.27 -2.93 -36.87
C ASP A 12 2.17 -3.25 -38.09
N VAL A 13 3.25 -2.49 -38.32
CA VAL A 13 4.19 -2.74 -39.41
C VAL A 13 5.60 -2.67 -38.87
N SER A 14 6.22 -3.83 -38.68
CA SER A 14 7.63 -3.90 -38.32
C SER A 14 8.47 -3.48 -39.53
N PRO A 15 9.45 -2.56 -39.38
CA PRO A 15 10.35 -2.15 -40.46
C PRO A 15 11.33 -3.26 -40.90
N TRP A 16 11.22 -4.47 -40.31
CA TRP A 16 12.05 -5.63 -40.60
C TRP A 16 11.29 -6.79 -41.25
N ASP A 17 10.03 -6.60 -41.66
CA ASP A 17 9.29 -7.66 -42.36
C ASP A 17 9.81 -7.85 -43.80
N GLU A 18 10.58 -8.92 -44.01
CA GLU A 18 10.87 -9.46 -45.34
C GLU A 18 9.63 -10.18 -45.93
N PRO A 19 9.43 -10.18 -47.26
CA PRO A 19 8.23 -10.77 -47.85
C PRO A 19 8.15 -12.28 -47.63
N ALA A 20 6.97 -12.73 -47.19
CA ALA A 20 6.66 -14.13 -46.90
C ALA A 20 6.86 -15.06 -48.11
N THR A 21 7.65 -16.11 -47.91
CA THR A 21 7.76 -17.26 -48.81
C THR A 21 6.41 -17.98 -48.91
N THR A 22 5.99 -18.27 -50.13
CA THR A 22 4.79 -19.01 -50.53
C THR A 22 4.60 -20.33 -49.76
N LEU A 23 3.37 -20.53 -49.26
CA LEU A 23 2.86 -21.76 -48.67
C LEU A 23 2.96 -22.93 -49.65
N THR A 24 3.69 -23.99 -49.27
CA THR A 24 3.54 -25.33 -49.86
C THR A 24 2.63 -26.14 -48.94
N GLU A 25 1.56 -26.69 -49.49
CA GLU A 25 0.61 -27.55 -48.80
C GLU A 25 1.28 -28.87 -48.39
N GLU A 26 1.50 -29.06 -47.09
CA GLU A 26 2.07 -30.28 -46.53
C GLU A 26 0.96 -31.10 -45.85
N LYS A 27 0.87 -32.36 -46.31
CA LYS A 27 0.12 -33.52 -45.81
C LYS A 27 -0.14 -33.50 -44.29
N PRO A 28 -1.30 -33.97 -43.79
CA PRO A 28 -1.61 -33.87 -42.36
C PRO A 28 -0.63 -34.72 -41.54
N VAL A 29 0.30 -34.04 -40.90
CA VAL A 29 1.11 -34.61 -39.82
C VAL A 29 0.18 -34.70 -38.61
N LEU A 30 0.00 -35.92 -38.10
CA LEU A 30 -0.58 -36.16 -36.79
C LEU A 30 0.23 -35.36 -35.76
N ILE A 31 -0.32 -34.25 -35.28
CA ILE A 31 0.24 -33.50 -34.16
C ILE A 31 0.02 -34.37 -32.92
N THR A 32 0.98 -35.23 -32.61
CA THR A 32 1.15 -35.72 -31.24
C THR A 32 1.36 -34.51 -30.36
N ALA A 33 0.41 -34.27 -29.44
CA ALA A 33 0.52 -33.24 -28.43
C ALA A 33 1.89 -33.34 -27.73
N PRO A 34 2.59 -32.22 -27.47
CA PRO A 34 3.84 -32.26 -26.74
C PRO A 34 3.62 -32.97 -25.41
N THR A 35 4.39 -34.05 -25.20
CA THR A 35 4.40 -34.80 -23.94
C THR A 35 4.60 -33.82 -22.79
N ALA A 36 3.64 -33.75 -21.87
CA ALA A 36 3.75 -32.91 -20.70
C ALA A 36 5.06 -33.25 -19.95
N PRO A 37 5.89 -32.25 -19.61
CA PRO A 37 7.15 -32.50 -18.92
C PRO A 37 6.90 -33.25 -17.61
N ALA A 38 7.56 -34.40 -17.45
CA ALA A 38 7.40 -35.25 -16.28
C ALA A 38 8.20 -34.67 -15.09
N GLY A 39 7.51 -34.42 -13.97
CA GLY A 39 8.12 -33.96 -12.71
C GLY A 39 7.54 -32.63 -12.20
N PRO A 40 7.86 -32.21 -10.97
CA PRO A 40 7.48 -30.89 -10.47
C PRO A 40 8.19 -29.79 -11.26
N ALA A 41 7.48 -28.69 -11.54
CA ALA A 41 8.02 -27.50 -12.18
C ALA A 41 9.22 -26.93 -11.38
N PRO A 42 10.46 -26.96 -11.90
CA PRO A 42 11.65 -26.52 -11.18
C PRO A 42 11.76 -25.00 -11.02
N PHE A 43 11.09 -24.20 -11.84
CA PHE A 43 11.15 -22.74 -11.78
C PHE A 43 9.94 -22.16 -11.04
N LYS A 44 10.18 -21.15 -10.20
CA LYS A 44 9.16 -20.38 -9.49
C LYS A 44 9.49 -18.89 -9.58
N ILE A 45 8.51 -18.09 -9.99
CA ILE A 45 8.57 -16.62 -9.89
C ILE A 45 7.54 -16.18 -8.86
N GLY A 46 8.01 -15.48 -7.83
CA GLY A 46 7.16 -14.78 -6.86
C GLY A 46 7.17 -13.29 -7.13
N LEU A 47 6.00 -12.65 -7.09
CA LEU A 47 5.81 -11.23 -7.33
C LEU A 47 5.25 -10.59 -6.07
N THR A 48 5.74 -9.41 -5.69
CA THR A 48 5.21 -8.67 -4.52
C THR A 48 4.56 -7.37 -4.97
N LEU A 49 3.23 -7.41 -5.01
CA LEU A 49 2.28 -6.33 -5.22
C LEU A 49 2.16 -5.36 -4.04
N LYS A 50 2.81 -4.18 -3.96
CA LYS A 50 2.54 -3.21 -2.88
C LYS A 50 1.64 -2.06 -3.36
N ALA A 51 0.48 -1.88 -2.72
CA ALA A 51 -0.54 -0.94 -3.18
C ALA A 51 -0.33 0.53 -2.78
N GLY A 52 0.80 0.87 -2.15
CA GLY A 52 1.09 2.23 -1.72
C GLY A 52 2.47 2.37 -1.07
N PRO A 53 2.98 3.60 -0.89
CA PRO A 53 4.30 3.85 -0.34
C PRO A 53 4.37 3.53 1.16
N ASP A 54 3.26 3.69 1.88
CA ASP A 54 3.24 3.62 3.35
C ASP A 54 3.44 2.21 3.90
N TYR A 55 3.87 2.12 5.16
CA TYR A 55 4.08 0.85 5.86
C TYR A 55 2.77 0.06 6.07
N GLY A 56 1.64 0.75 6.23
CA GLY A 56 0.32 0.12 6.39
C GLY A 56 -0.38 -0.26 5.09
N SER A 57 0.27 -0.03 3.93
CA SER A 57 -0.27 -0.41 2.64
C SER A 57 -0.35 -1.94 2.54
N HIS A 58 -1.45 -2.44 1.98
CA HIS A 58 -1.59 -3.87 1.78
C HIS A 58 -0.65 -4.36 0.68
N TRP A 59 -0.27 -5.63 0.78
CA TRP A 59 0.49 -6.32 -0.23
C TRP A 59 -0.25 -7.57 -0.72
N MET A 60 0.13 -8.03 -1.91
CA MET A 60 -0.24 -9.33 -2.44
C MET A 60 1.00 -10.03 -3.00
N THR A 61 1.07 -11.35 -2.82
CA THR A 61 2.25 -12.13 -3.20
C THR A 61 1.90 -13.31 -4.12
N PRO A 62 1.43 -13.06 -5.36
CA PRO A 62 1.17 -14.14 -6.30
C PRO A 62 2.47 -14.85 -6.70
N ALA A 63 2.35 -16.13 -7.03
CA ALA A 63 3.46 -16.93 -7.52
C ALA A 63 3.01 -17.84 -8.66
N VAL A 64 3.92 -18.07 -9.59
CA VAL A 64 3.75 -19.00 -10.71
C VAL A 64 4.91 -19.98 -10.75
N TYR A 65 4.64 -21.14 -11.31
CA TYR A 65 5.59 -22.23 -11.49
C TYR A 65 5.62 -22.64 -12.95
N GLY A 66 6.79 -23.02 -13.46
CA GLY A 66 6.96 -23.50 -14.83
C GLY A 66 8.16 -24.43 -15.00
N HIS A 67 8.22 -25.07 -16.15
CA HIS A 67 9.27 -26.02 -16.51
C HIS A 67 10.48 -25.35 -17.18
N THR A 68 10.30 -24.15 -17.71
CA THR A 68 11.39 -23.25 -18.13
C THR A 68 11.24 -21.86 -17.51
N ALA A 69 12.31 -21.06 -17.56
CA ALA A 69 12.28 -19.69 -17.04
C ALA A 69 11.33 -18.79 -17.87
N GLU A 70 11.39 -18.92 -19.20
CA GLU A 70 10.58 -18.15 -20.16
C GLU A 70 9.08 -18.47 -20.02
N GLU A 71 8.73 -19.75 -19.86
CA GLU A 71 7.37 -20.18 -19.59
C GLU A 71 6.88 -19.60 -18.26
N THR A 72 7.71 -19.67 -17.21
CA THR A 72 7.35 -19.15 -15.88
C THR A 72 7.13 -17.64 -15.92
N ALA A 73 7.93 -16.90 -16.67
CA ALA A 73 7.77 -15.45 -16.86
C ALA A 73 6.47 -15.13 -17.60
N THR A 74 6.18 -15.85 -18.68
CA THR A 74 4.95 -15.70 -19.47
C THR A 74 3.72 -15.93 -18.60
N ARG A 75 3.70 -17.03 -17.84
CA ARG A 75 2.65 -17.33 -16.85
C ARG A 75 2.52 -16.22 -15.81
N GLY A 76 3.61 -15.57 -15.42
CA GLY A 76 3.60 -14.44 -14.50
C GLY A 76 2.84 -13.23 -15.06
N VAL A 77 3.06 -12.89 -16.32
CA VAL A 77 2.33 -11.82 -17.02
C VAL A 77 0.86 -12.17 -17.19
N GLU A 78 0.56 -13.40 -17.61
CA GLU A 78 -0.81 -13.91 -17.73
C GLU A 78 -1.54 -13.86 -16.40
N LEU A 79 -0.90 -14.29 -15.31
CA LEU A 79 -1.47 -14.23 -13.97
C LEU A 79 -1.80 -12.79 -13.57
N LEU A 80 -0.86 -11.86 -13.71
CA LEU A 80 -1.11 -10.45 -13.37
C LEU A 80 -2.25 -9.84 -14.21
N THR A 81 -2.31 -10.19 -15.49
CA THR A 81 -3.37 -9.73 -16.40
C THR A 81 -4.73 -10.32 -16.03
N ALA A 82 -4.77 -11.62 -15.69
CA ALA A 82 -5.97 -12.31 -15.22
C ALA A 82 -6.45 -11.73 -13.89
N MET A 83 -5.53 -11.46 -12.95
CA MET A 83 -5.86 -10.83 -11.67
C MET A 83 -6.47 -9.44 -11.83
N LYS A 84 -5.93 -8.63 -12.76
CA LYS A 84 -6.50 -7.32 -13.10
C LYS A 84 -7.89 -7.48 -13.71
N THR A 85 -8.03 -8.34 -14.72
CA THR A 85 -9.28 -8.53 -15.48
C THR A 85 -10.41 -9.11 -14.61
N ALA A 86 -10.09 -10.05 -13.74
CA ALA A 86 -11.03 -10.62 -12.78
C ALA A 86 -11.36 -9.67 -11.60
N GLY A 87 -10.72 -8.50 -11.52
CA GLY A 87 -10.90 -7.55 -10.42
C GLY A 87 -10.34 -8.03 -9.08
N LEU A 88 -9.45 -9.05 -9.08
CA LEU A 88 -8.89 -9.61 -7.85
C LEU A 88 -8.00 -8.60 -7.10
N ILE A 89 -7.34 -7.71 -7.84
CA ILE A 89 -6.55 -6.62 -7.26
C ILE A 89 -7.45 -5.68 -6.46
N ASP A 90 -8.54 -5.20 -7.05
CA ASP A 90 -9.49 -4.30 -6.41
C ASP A 90 -10.20 -4.99 -5.23
N PHE A 91 -10.57 -6.26 -5.40
CA PHE A 91 -11.15 -7.06 -4.33
C PHE A 91 -10.20 -7.20 -3.15
N THR A 92 -8.92 -7.49 -3.39
CA THR A 92 -7.90 -7.60 -2.35
C THR A 92 -7.73 -6.29 -1.60
N ALA A 93 -7.72 -5.15 -2.31
CA ALA A 93 -7.65 -3.83 -1.70
C ALA A 93 -8.85 -3.56 -0.76
N LYS A 94 -10.07 -3.88 -1.22
CA LYS A 94 -11.30 -3.76 -0.43
C LYS A 94 -11.29 -4.69 0.78
N ALA A 95 -10.88 -5.94 0.61
CA ALA A 95 -10.75 -6.90 1.71
C ALA A 95 -9.75 -6.42 2.76
N ALA A 96 -8.59 -5.91 2.35
CA ALA A 96 -7.60 -5.35 3.25
C ALA A 96 -8.12 -4.09 3.98
N GLN A 97 -8.90 -3.25 3.29
CA GLN A 97 -9.56 -2.12 3.93
C GLN A 97 -10.58 -2.58 4.97
N HIS A 98 -11.40 -3.58 4.64
CA HIS A 98 -12.40 -4.13 5.55
C HIS A 98 -11.76 -4.69 6.82
N VAL A 99 -10.67 -5.46 6.69
CA VAL A 99 -9.93 -5.98 7.85
C VAL A 99 -9.37 -4.82 8.70
N ARG A 100 -8.79 -3.78 8.07
CA ARG A 100 -8.33 -2.58 8.81
C ARG A 100 -9.46 -1.86 9.55
N GLU A 101 -10.65 -1.81 8.95
CA GLU A 101 -11.83 -1.21 9.57
C GLU A 101 -12.38 -2.04 10.73
N GLN A 102 -12.28 -3.37 10.65
CA GLN A 102 -12.63 -4.28 11.75
C GLN A 102 -11.58 -4.26 12.88
N ASP A 103 -10.32 -4.08 12.54
CA ASP A 103 -9.21 -3.90 13.47
C ASP A 103 -9.21 -2.52 14.17
N LYS A 104 -10.33 -1.78 14.16
CA LYS A 104 -10.53 -0.59 15.01
C LYS A 104 -10.40 -0.87 16.53
N GLY A 105 -10.27 -2.14 16.95
CA GLY A 105 -9.85 -2.52 18.30
C GLY A 105 -8.33 -2.43 18.55
N GLY A 106 -7.52 -2.32 17.50
CA GLY A 106 -6.10 -2.05 17.54
C GLY A 106 -5.84 -0.58 17.22
N ALA A 107 -6.29 0.32 18.09
CA ALA A 107 -5.84 1.71 18.07
C ALA A 107 -4.32 1.71 17.91
N GLY A 108 -3.82 2.30 16.81
CA GLY A 108 -2.42 2.27 16.44
C GLY A 108 -1.56 2.52 17.67
N ALA A 109 -0.76 1.52 18.06
CA ALA A 109 0.15 1.64 19.17
C ALA A 109 0.95 2.90 18.93
N ALA A 110 0.77 3.89 19.80
CA ALA A 110 1.33 5.21 19.62
C ALA A 110 2.84 5.09 19.32
N PRO A 111 3.34 5.84 18.34
CA PRO A 111 4.66 5.62 17.77
C PRO A 111 5.70 5.56 18.88
N LYS A 112 6.42 4.44 18.98
CA LYS A 112 7.45 4.27 19.99
C LYS A 112 8.55 5.31 19.76
N ARG A 113 9.02 5.97 20.82
CA ARG A 113 10.14 6.90 20.79
C ARG A 113 11.26 6.41 21.69
N PHE A 114 12.49 6.76 21.36
CA PHE A 114 13.63 6.52 22.24
C PHE A 114 13.84 7.73 23.15
N GLU A 115 13.74 7.52 24.46
CA GLU A 115 14.05 8.51 25.48
C GLU A 115 14.92 7.88 26.57
N ASN A 116 16.01 8.55 26.96
CA ASN A 116 16.92 8.11 28.03
C ASN A 116 17.40 6.64 27.88
N GLY A 117 17.74 6.23 26.65
CA GLY A 117 18.25 4.89 26.37
C GLY A 117 17.22 3.77 26.41
N LYS A 118 15.92 4.08 26.50
CA LYS A 118 14.83 3.09 26.48
C LYS A 118 13.79 3.43 25.42
N VAL A 119 13.20 2.40 24.83
CA VAL A 119 12.04 2.53 23.96
C VAL A 119 10.82 2.74 24.83
N VAL A 120 10.19 3.91 24.72
CA VAL A 120 8.94 4.24 25.40
C VAL A 120 7.82 4.34 24.36
N SER A 121 6.65 3.79 24.65
CA SER A 121 5.44 4.06 23.86
C SER A 121 5.16 5.56 23.93
N ALA A 122 4.99 6.25 22.79
CA ALA A 122 4.45 7.60 22.87
C ALA A 122 3.10 7.55 23.58
N ALA A 123 2.77 8.55 24.40
CA ALA A 123 1.41 8.66 24.89
C ALA A 123 0.47 8.79 23.67
N PRO A 124 -0.65 8.04 23.60
CA PRO A 124 -1.63 8.27 22.55
C PRO A 124 -1.99 9.75 22.58
N SER A 125 -1.90 10.42 21.43
CA SER A 125 -2.48 11.74 21.30
C SER A 125 -3.98 11.52 21.38
N ALA A 126 -4.54 11.68 22.57
CA ALA A 126 -5.97 11.70 22.81
C ALA A 126 -6.56 12.94 22.12
N GLY A 127 -6.70 12.86 20.80
CA GLY A 127 -7.66 13.60 20.01
C GLY A 127 -8.98 12.82 20.03
N GLY A 128 -9.51 12.60 21.22
CA GLY A 128 -10.87 12.14 21.44
C GLY A 128 -11.73 13.34 21.77
N ASP A 129 -12.93 13.36 21.20
CA ASP A 129 -13.94 14.41 21.20
C ASP A 129 -14.42 14.78 22.61
N THR A 130 -13.60 15.49 23.40
CA THR A 130 -13.86 15.74 24.83
C THR A 130 -14.64 17.03 25.10
N GLY A 131 -15.16 17.69 24.06
CA GLY A 131 -15.92 18.94 24.18
C GLY A 131 -15.07 20.19 24.48
N TYR A 132 -13.75 20.05 24.61
CA TYR A 132 -12.84 21.17 24.87
C TYR A 132 -12.07 21.56 23.60
N SER A 133 -12.64 22.50 22.84
CA SER A 133 -11.99 23.17 21.71
C SER A 133 -11.57 24.61 22.08
N CYS A 134 -10.76 25.23 21.23
CA CYS A 134 -10.58 26.68 21.20
C CYS A 134 -10.72 27.17 19.76
N ASP A 135 -10.59 28.49 19.55
CA ASP A 135 -10.67 29.10 18.22
C ASP A 135 -9.65 28.55 17.21
N HIS A 136 -8.59 27.91 17.71
CA HIS A 136 -7.54 27.27 16.91
C HIS A 136 -7.82 25.77 16.63
N GLY A 137 -9.00 25.26 17.01
CA GLY A 137 -9.42 23.88 16.80
C GLY A 137 -9.40 23.01 18.06
N PRO A 138 -9.35 21.67 17.90
CA PRO A 138 -9.40 20.75 19.02
C PRO A 138 -8.14 20.87 19.90
N ARG A 139 -8.32 20.81 21.22
CA ARG A 139 -7.20 20.83 22.18
C ARG A 139 -6.62 19.43 22.35
N ASN A 140 -5.31 19.37 22.60
CA ASN A 140 -4.60 18.11 22.86
C ASN A 140 -4.61 17.80 24.36
N PHE A 141 -5.17 16.66 24.75
CA PHE A 141 -5.09 16.17 26.13
C PHE A 141 -3.68 15.63 26.45
N ARG A 142 -3.20 15.94 27.64
CA ARG A 142 -1.98 15.40 28.24
C ARG A 142 -2.20 15.12 29.71
N GLU A 143 -1.58 14.06 30.23
CA GLU A 143 -1.61 13.71 31.64
C GLU A 143 -0.24 13.22 32.11
N GLY A 144 0.00 13.33 33.41
CA GLY A 144 1.22 12.83 34.05
C GLY A 144 1.06 12.73 35.56
N GLY A 145 1.15 11.52 36.12
CA GLY A 145 1.06 11.27 37.56
C GLY A 145 -0.23 11.85 38.17
N SER A 146 -0.12 13.01 38.82
CA SER A 146 -1.24 13.70 39.48
C SER A 146 -1.93 14.78 38.63
N TRP A 147 -1.37 15.19 37.48
CA TRP A 147 -1.90 16.28 36.66
C TRP A 147 -2.51 15.80 35.34
N ALA A 148 -3.48 16.57 34.85
CA ALA A 148 -4.05 16.42 33.52
C ALA A 148 -4.42 17.79 32.95
N ALA A 149 -4.24 18.02 31.65
CA ALA A 149 -4.53 19.30 31.01
C ALA A 149 -4.83 19.19 29.51
N TYR A 150 -5.55 20.18 28.98
CA TYR A 150 -5.80 20.38 27.54
C TYR A 150 -5.02 21.58 27.00
N PHE A 151 -4.19 21.34 26.00
CA PHE A 151 -3.34 22.34 25.35
C PHE A 151 -3.90 22.77 24.00
N CYS A 152 -3.66 24.02 23.60
CA CYS A 152 -4.00 24.51 22.25
C CYS A 152 -3.38 23.60 21.18
N GLY A 153 -4.18 23.17 20.19
CA GLY A 153 -3.73 22.29 19.10
C GLY A 153 -3.19 23.00 17.86
N GLY A 154 -3.27 24.33 17.81
CA GLY A 154 -2.80 25.13 16.67
C GLY A 154 -1.30 24.98 16.47
N ARG A 155 -0.91 24.30 15.38
CA ARG A 155 0.49 24.13 14.99
C ARG A 155 1.00 25.39 14.30
N GLY A 156 2.23 25.80 14.60
CA GLY A 156 2.86 26.96 13.95
C GLY A 156 2.41 28.33 14.47
N LEU A 157 1.59 28.38 15.53
CA LEU A 157 1.23 29.62 16.20
C LEU A 157 2.35 30.07 17.14
N ASP A 158 2.59 31.38 17.18
CA ASP A 158 3.43 31.99 18.21
C ASP A 158 2.86 31.69 19.61
N LYS A 159 3.71 31.62 20.63
CA LYS A 159 3.27 31.33 22.01
C LYS A 159 2.24 32.34 22.51
N SER A 160 2.30 33.60 22.07
CA SER A 160 1.34 34.65 22.41
C SER A 160 -0.05 34.42 21.82
N GLN A 161 -0.15 33.62 20.74
CA GLN A 161 -1.40 33.28 20.07
C GLN A 161 -1.98 31.94 20.55
N GLN A 162 -1.23 31.17 21.34
CA GLN A 162 -1.72 29.90 21.87
C GLN A 162 -2.66 30.15 23.05
N CYS A 163 -3.85 29.52 23.00
CA CYS A 163 -4.78 29.61 24.12
C CYS A 163 -4.17 29.01 25.40
N PRO A 164 -4.45 29.59 26.59
CA PRO A 164 -3.94 29.08 27.84
C PRO A 164 -4.39 27.62 28.07
N PRO A 165 -3.55 26.78 28.69
CA PRO A 165 -3.88 25.40 28.99
C PRO A 165 -5.05 25.33 29.98
N LEU A 166 -5.97 24.39 29.76
CA LEU A 166 -7.02 24.08 30.72
C LEU A 166 -6.53 22.97 31.63
N TRP A 167 -6.44 23.21 32.93
CA TRP A 167 -5.97 22.24 33.91
C TRP A 167 -7.15 21.53 34.58
N ARG A 168 -6.98 20.23 34.83
CA ARG A 168 -7.94 19.43 35.60
C ARG A 168 -8.04 19.97 37.02
N GLN A 169 -9.25 20.33 37.40
CA GLN A 169 -9.63 20.76 38.74
C GLN A 169 -9.96 19.54 39.62
N THR A 170 -10.10 19.76 40.92
CA THR A 170 -10.47 18.69 41.88
C THR A 170 -11.88 18.14 41.66
N ASP A 171 -12.77 18.94 41.06
CA ASP A 171 -14.13 18.55 40.68
C ASP A 171 -14.20 17.78 39.34
N GLY A 172 -13.04 17.55 38.70
CA GLY A 172 -12.94 16.88 37.40
C GLY A 172 -13.17 17.80 36.19
N SER A 173 -13.53 19.07 36.39
CA SER A 173 -13.65 20.05 35.30
C SER A 173 -12.30 20.54 34.79
N PHE A 174 -12.25 21.08 33.58
CA PHE A 174 -11.04 21.66 32.99
C PHE A 174 -11.21 23.16 32.81
N ARG A 175 -10.33 23.95 33.44
CA ARG A 175 -10.40 25.41 33.41
C ARG A 175 -9.00 26.00 33.25
N ALA A 176 -8.92 27.18 32.61
CA ALA A 176 -7.69 27.96 32.64
C ALA A 176 -7.39 28.34 34.10
N LYS A 177 -6.09 28.43 34.43
CA LYS A 177 -5.67 29.00 35.72
C LYS A 177 -5.91 30.50 35.74
#